data_AF-A0A174UP98-F1
#
_entry.id   AF-A0A174UP98-F1
#
_cell.length_a   1.000
_cell.length_b   1.000
_cell.length_c   1.000
_cell.angle_alpha   90.00
_cell.angle_beta   90.00
_cell.angle_gamma   90.00
#
_symmetry.space_group_name_H-M   'P 1'
#
loop_
_entity.id
_entity.type
_entity.pdbx_description
1 polymer ?
#
loop_
_entity_poly.entity_id
_entity_poly.type
_entity_poly.pdbx_seq_one_letter_code
_entity_poly.pdbx_strand_id
1 'polypeptide(L)'
;MASLEELRAQLGSVDDKIVELYEERMKLCEEIGICKIENGYKTFDRQREKNTITDVMNKVSSDINKKGIGEVYEQLLAISRKLQYKQLVEAGALGRLPFIGIDLLDKDTARVVFQGTEGAYSQAAMEHYFGKDCNNYHVHTFREAMEAIEEGAADYAVLPIENSTAGAVNEIYDLLVEFENYIVGETIIPIKNTLSGLPGTDISEIERVYSKAEALMQASHFLGDHGDWQQISVANTALAAKKILEDQDKRHAAVCSAYAASVYGLSVLADNINDEKNNSTRFIVITNQKVFLKDATKISICLELPHESSSLYHLLSHFAYNDLNMTKIESRPMEGKSWEYRFFIDFEGNLADPAVKNAIRGLREESRNLRILGNY
;
A
#
# COMPACT_ATOMS: atom_id res chain seq x y z
N MET A 1 -26.20 47.10 18.15
CA MET A 1 -25.51 45.86 17.73
C MET A 1 -24.61 46.26 16.58
N ALA A 2 -23.34 45.87 16.62
CA ALA A 2 -22.45 46.07 15.47
C ALA A 2 -23.04 45.34 14.25
N SER A 3 -22.85 45.91 13.07
CA SER A 3 -23.26 45.25 11.82
C SER A 3 -22.39 44.00 11.58
N LEU A 4 -22.88 43.08 10.74
CA LEU A 4 -22.09 41.91 10.37
C LEU A 4 -20.74 42.30 9.73
N GLU A 5 -20.73 43.37 8.94
CA GLU A 5 -19.52 43.88 8.29
C GLU A 5 -18.54 44.48 9.30
N GLU A 6 -19.04 45.21 10.30
CA GLU A 6 -18.22 45.75 11.39
C GLU A 6 -17.61 44.62 12.23
N LEU A 7 -18.38 43.56 12.53
CA LEU A 7 -17.88 42.40 13.26
C LEU A 7 -16.81 41.64 12.46
N ARG A 8 -16.97 41.50 11.14
CA ARG A 8 -15.97 40.89 10.26
C ARG A 8 -14.68 41.71 10.17
N ALA A 9 -14.78 43.04 10.11
CA ALA A 9 -13.61 43.92 10.11
C ALA A 9 -12.84 43.84 11.44
N GLN A 10 -13.57 43.79 12.56
CA GLN A 10 -12.97 43.58 13.88
C GLN A 10 -12.29 42.21 14.00
N LEU A 11 -12.91 41.15 13.46
CA LEU A 11 -12.31 39.82 13.40
C LEU A 11 -11.02 39.82 12.57
N GLY A 12 -11.01 40.46 11.40
CA GLY A 12 -9.81 40.59 10.57
C GLY A 12 -8.64 41.26 11.31
N SER A 13 -8.91 42.30 12.10
CA SER A 13 -7.87 42.94 12.93
C SER A 13 -7.33 42.04 14.05
N VAL A 14 -8.09 41.02 14.47
CA VAL A 14 -7.62 40.00 15.41
C VAL A 14 -6.80 38.95 14.67
N ASP A 15 -7.25 38.52 13.50
CA ASP A 15 -6.55 37.56 12.65
C ASP A 15 -5.15 38.07 12.26
N ASP A 16 -5.02 39.36 11.93
CA ASP A 16 -3.72 39.99 11.65
C ASP A 16 -2.74 39.84 12.82
N LYS A 17 -3.20 40.03 14.07
CA LYS A 17 -2.38 39.84 15.27
C LYS A 17 -2.02 38.38 15.50
N ILE A 18 -2.93 37.45 15.17
CA ILE A 18 -2.64 36.01 15.26
C ILE A 18 -1.51 35.65 14.29
N VAL A 19 -1.53 36.19 13.07
CA VAL A 19 -0.46 35.98 12.08
C VAL A 19 0.88 36.54 12.58
N GLU A 20 0.90 37.77 13.09
CA GLU A 20 2.12 38.37 13.66
C GLU A 20 2.72 37.52 14.80
N LEU A 21 1.88 37.08 15.74
CA LEU A 21 2.30 36.24 16.87
C LEU A 21 2.73 34.84 16.43
N TYR A 22 2.11 34.30 15.38
CA TYR A 22 2.51 33.03 14.80
C TYR A 22 3.91 33.11 14.21
N GLU A 23 4.21 34.14 13.43
CA GLU A 23 5.55 34.38 12.87
C GLU A 23 6.61 34.54 13.96
N GLU A 24 6.32 35.31 15.01
CA GLU A 24 7.21 35.45 16.16
C GLU A 24 7.48 34.09 16.84
N ARG A 25 6.41 33.31 17.06
CA ARG A 25 6.50 31.98 17.65
C ARG A 25 7.35 31.03 16.79
N MET A 26 7.22 31.08 15.47
CA MET A 26 7.96 30.19 14.57
C MET A 26 9.45 30.53 14.52
N LYS A 27 9.84 31.81 14.61
CA LYS A 27 11.25 32.21 14.76
C LYS A 27 11.87 31.64 16.04
N LEU A 28 11.16 31.73 17.16
CA LEU A 28 11.62 31.09 18.41
C LEU A 28 11.71 29.56 18.28
N CYS A 29 10.81 28.93 17.53
CA CYS A 29 10.86 27.48 17.28
C CYS A 29 12.07 27.08 16.44
N GLU A 30 12.49 27.94 15.51
CA GLU A 30 13.70 27.76 14.70
C GLU A 30 14.97 27.81 15.56
N GLU A 31 15.08 28.82 16.43
CA GLU A 31 16.20 28.96 17.39
C GLU A 31 16.24 27.78 18.37
N ILE A 32 15.09 27.36 18.90
CA ILE A 32 14.97 26.16 19.74
C ILE A 32 15.45 24.92 18.97
N GLY A 33 15.12 24.80 17.70
CA GLY A 33 15.56 23.69 16.85
C GLY A 33 17.08 23.64 16.72
N ILE A 34 17.72 24.77 16.43
CA ILE A 34 19.19 24.90 16.36
C ILE A 34 19.82 24.49 17.69
N CYS A 35 19.33 25.05 18.79
CA CYS A 35 19.81 24.72 20.14
C CYS A 35 19.66 23.22 20.45
N LYS A 36 18.53 22.60 20.09
CA LYS A 36 18.33 21.16 20.27
C LYS A 36 19.32 20.33 19.45
N ILE A 37 19.60 20.73 18.21
CA ILE A 37 20.56 20.04 17.33
C ILE A 37 21.97 20.10 17.94
N GLU A 38 22.43 21.29 18.32
CA GLU A 38 23.78 21.50 18.87
C GLU A 38 24.01 20.75 20.18
N ASN A 39 22.96 20.63 21.02
CA ASN A 39 23.03 19.99 22.33
C ASN A 39 22.54 18.53 22.34
N GLY A 40 22.08 18.00 21.20
CA GLY A 40 21.56 16.62 21.10
C GLY A 40 20.24 16.38 21.85
N TYR A 41 19.41 17.40 22.03
CA TYR A 41 18.11 17.27 22.67
C TYR A 41 17.05 16.70 21.72
N LYS A 42 16.04 16.00 22.29
CA LYS A 42 14.92 15.48 21.53
C LYS A 42 14.00 16.59 21.01
N THR A 43 13.56 16.45 19.76
CA THR A 43 12.56 17.36 19.18
C THR A 43 11.20 17.18 19.83
N PHE A 44 10.74 15.93 19.96
CA PHE A 44 9.43 15.62 20.54
C PHE A 44 9.53 15.21 22.01
N ASP A 45 8.84 15.95 22.86
CA ASP A 45 8.63 15.64 24.28
C ASP A 45 7.13 15.68 24.58
N ARG A 46 6.53 14.48 24.70
CA ARG A 46 5.10 14.30 24.92
C ARG A 46 4.61 14.98 26.20
N GLN A 47 5.39 14.94 27.28
CA GLN A 47 4.98 15.49 28.57
C GLN A 47 5.01 17.02 28.53
N ARG A 48 6.08 17.59 27.95
CA ARG A 48 6.20 19.05 27.80
C ARG A 48 5.09 19.63 26.92
N GLU A 49 4.73 18.95 25.84
CA GLU A 49 3.63 19.40 24.98
C GLU A 49 2.28 19.30 25.66
N LYS A 50 1.99 18.19 26.36
CA LYS A 50 0.76 18.03 27.14
C LYS A 50 0.61 19.12 28.21
N ASN A 51 1.71 19.46 28.89
CA ASN A 51 1.73 20.55 29.87
C ASN A 51 1.43 21.89 29.18
N THR A 52 2.07 22.17 28.04
CA THR A 52 1.86 23.40 27.28
C THR A 52 0.39 23.56 26.87
N ILE A 53 -0.24 22.50 26.36
CA ILE A 53 -1.66 22.49 25.97
C ILE A 53 -2.54 22.74 27.21
N THR A 54 -2.28 22.05 28.32
CA THR A 54 -3.03 22.22 29.57
C THR A 54 -2.94 23.67 30.08
N ASP A 55 -1.75 24.27 30.02
CA ASP A 55 -1.50 25.63 30.48
C ASP A 55 -2.28 26.66 29.66
N VAL A 56 -2.40 26.49 28.35
CA VAL A 56 -3.17 27.42 27.51
C VAL A 56 -4.68 27.21 27.62
N MET A 57 -5.13 25.97 27.80
CA MET A 57 -6.53 25.67 28.11
C MET A 57 -6.95 26.37 29.41
N ASN A 58 -6.07 26.44 30.41
CA ASN A 58 -6.37 27.11 31.68
C ASN A 58 -6.41 28.66 31.57
N LYS A 59 -5.96 29.25 30.45
CA LYS A 59 -5.99 30.71 30.22
C LYS A 59 -7.31 31.21 29.64
N VAL A 60 -8.20 30.32 29.22
CA VAL A 60 -9.50 30.67 28.62
C VAL A 60 -10.67 30.21 29.50
N SER A 61 -11.77 30.97 29.46
CA SER A 61 -12.84 30.86 30.46
C SER A 61 -13.96 29.89 30.09
N SER A 62 -14.39 29.82 28.83
CA SER A 62 -15.49 28.97 28.39
C SER A 62 -15.01 27.58 27.98
N ASP A 63 -15.82 26.54 28.22
CA ASP A 63 -15.43 25.15 27.90
C ASP A 63 -15.25 24.93 26.39
N ILE A 64 -16.02 25.65 25.56
CA ILE A 64 -15.82 25.64 24.11
C ILE A 64 -14.46 26.24 23.73
N ASN A 65 -14.03 27.33 24.36
CA ASN A 65 -12.73 27.94 24.09
C ASN A 65 -11.59 27.09 24.64
N LYS A 66 -11.77 26.42 25.78
CA LYS A 66 -10.78 25.47 26.32
C LYS A 66 -10.51 24.35 25.33
N LYS A 67 -11.55 23.73 24.78
CA LYS A 67 -11.39 22.70 23.76
C LYS A 67 -10.76 23.26 22.48
N GLY A 68 -11.28 24.38 21.98
CA GLY A 68 -10.80 25.00 20.74
C GLY A 68 -9.34 25.44 20.80
N ILE A 69 -8.90 26.11 21.88
CA ILE A 69 -7.51 26.53 22.01
C ILE A 69 -6.56 25.33 22.17
N GLY A 70 -7.02 24.25 22.80
CA GLY A 70 -6.27 23.00 22.89
C GLY A 70 -5.99 22.42 21.49
N GLU A 71 -7.01 22.30 20.65
CA GLU A 71 -6.88 21.82 19.27
C GLU A 71 -5.94 22.71 18.44
N VAL A 72 -6.04 24.04 18.58
CA VAL A 72 -5.12 24.99 17.91
C VAL A 72 -3.68 24.74 18.34
N TYR A 73 -3.43 24.59 19.64
CA TYR A 73 -2.07 24.38 20.15
C TYR A 73 -1.49 23.01 19.79
N GLU A 74 -2.31 21.97 19.68
CA GLU A 74 -1.89 20.69 19.12
C GLU A 74 -1.34 20.87 17.69
N GLN A 75 -2.04 21.63 16.84
CA GLN A 75 -1.55 21.94 15.49
C GLN A 75 -0.29 22.79 15.49
N LEU A 76 -0.24 23.85 16.30
CA LEU A 76 0.93 24.72 16.40
C LEU A 76 2.18 23.95 16.85
N LEU A 77 2.05 23.06 17.83
CA LEU A 77 3.15 22.22 18.31
C LEU A 77 3.58 21.23 17.23
N ALA A 78 2.63 20.58 16.54
CA ALA A 78 2.93 19.69 15.43
C ALA A 78 3.70 20.41 14.30
N ILE A 79 3.28 21.60 13.91
CA ILE A 79 3.98 22.43 12.91
C ILE A 79 5.40 22.80 13.39
N SER A 80 5.55 23.13 14.68
CA SER A 80 6.86 23.44 15.27
C SER A 80 7.82 22.25 15.15
N ARG A 81 7.33 21.04 15.44
CA ARG A 81 8.14 19.82 15.32
C ARG A 81 8.56 19.58 13.88
N LYS A 82 7.65 19.77 12.91
CA LYS A 82 7.96 19.56 11.48
C LYS A 82 9.04 20.51 10.97
N LEU A 83 9.05 21.77 11.42
CA LEU A 83 10.16 22.70 11.17
C LEU A 83 11.46 22.17 11.79
N GLN A 84 11.43 21.74 13.05
CA GLN A 84 12.62 21.23 13.75
C GLN A 84 13.16 19.92 13.16
N TYR A 85 12.28 19.04 12.67
CA TYR A 85 12.67 17.84 11.93
C TYR A 85 13.35 18.21 10.62
N LYS A 86 12.86 19.22 9.90
CA LYS A 86 13.51 19.72 8.68
C LYS A 86 14.93 20.21 8.99
N GLN A 87 15.11 21.04 10.01
CA GLN A 87 16.44 21.50 10.44
C GLN A 87 17.38 20.34 10.81
N LEU A 88 16.86 19.31 11.50
CA LEU A 88 17.60 18.10 11.82
C LEU A 88 18.03 17.33 10.55
N VAL A 89 17.14 17.22 9.55
CA VAL A 89 17.45 16.57 8.28
C VAL A 89 18.55 17.33 7.55
N GLU A 90 18.43 18.66 7.48
CA GLU A 90 19.42 19.55 6.83
C GLU A 90 20.77 19.54 7.52
N ALA A 91 20.80 19.42 8.86
CA ALA A 91 22.02 19.25 9.65
C ALA A 91 22.66 17.85 9.50
N GLY A 92 22.08 16.96 8.70
CA GLY A 92 22.59 15.60 8.48
C GLY A 92 22.33 14.62 9.63
N ALA A 93 21.49 14.98 10.60
CA ALA A 93 21.11 14.10 11.70
C ALA A 93 20.21 12.94 11.24
N LEU A 94 19.62 13.06 10.05
CA LEU A 94 19.12 11.91 9.29
C LEU A 94 20.30 11.13 8.73
N GLY A 95 20.87 10.28 9.58
CA GLY A 95 21.74 9.19 9.15
C GLY A 95 21.11 8.53 7.91
N ARG A 96 21.95 8.17 6.93
CA ARG A 96 21.49 7.65 5.64
C ARG A 96 20.43 6.58 5.89
N LEU A 97 19.25 6.75 5.28
CA LEU A 97 18.27 5.66 5.25
C LEU A 97 19.01 4.41 4.76
N PRO A 98 18.76 3.23 5.35
CA PRO A 98 19.51 2.03 5.04
C PRO A 98 19.13 1.43 3.67
N PHE A 99 18.76 2.28 2.72
CA PHE A 99 18.32 1.96 1.37
C PHE A 99 19.34 2.49 0.36
N ILE A 100 19.64 1.67 -0.64
CA ILE A 100 20.59 1.98 -1.71
C ILE A 100 19.81 2.30 -2.98
N GLY A 101 20.01 3.50 -3.51
CA GLY A 101 19.41 3.91 -4.78
C GLY A 101 20.13 3.26 -5.96
N ILE A 102 19.40 2.50 -6.76
CA ILE A 102 19.90 1.82 -7.96
C ILE A 102 19.23 2.40 -9.22
N ASP A 103 19.90 2.30 -10.37
CA ASP A 103 19.35 2.83 -11.62
C ASP A 103 18.33 1.88 -12.25
N LEU A 104 18.59 0.57 -12.18
CA LEU A 104 17.77 -0.48 -12.79
C LEU A 104 17.81 -1.75 -11.92
N LEU A 105 16.75 -2.55 -11.97
CA LEU A 105 16.75 -3.92 -11.44
C LEU A 105 17.46 -4.86 -12.43
N ASP A 106 18.33 -5.74 -11.93
CA ASP A 106 18.87 -6.83 -12.75
C ASP A 106 17.74 -7.84 -13.01
N LYS A 107 17.23 -7.86 -14.25
CA LYS A 107 16.16 -8.78 -14.68
C LYS A 107 16.71 -9.96 -15.49
N ASP A 108 17.89 -9.83 -16.10
CA ASP A 108 18.40 -10.78 -17.09
C ASP A 108 18.92 -12.06 -16.43
N THR A 109 19.49 -11.95 -15.22
CA THR A 109 20.05 -13.09 -14.49
C THR A 109 19.22 -13.52 -13.27
N ALA A 110 18.13 -12.82 -13.01
CA ALA A 110 17.33 -12.99 -11.82
C ALA A 110 16.53 -14.28 -11.81
N ARG A 111 16.53 -14.96 -10.66
CA ARG A 111 15.60 -16.04 -10.32
C ARG A 111 14.34 -15.45 -9.73
N VAL A 112 13.21 -15.68 -10.37
CA VAL A 112 11.93 -15.11 -9.96
C VAL A 112 10.98 -16.21 -9.49
N VAL A 113 10.39 -16.04 -8.31
CA VAL A 113 9.38 -16.96 -7.78
C VAL A 113 8.00 -16.32 -7.82
N PHE A 114 6.98 -17.11 -8.12
CA PHE A 114 5.59 -16.69 -7.97
C PHE A 114 4.78 -17.74 -7.20
N GLN A 115 3.76 -17.29 -6.49
CA GLN A 115 2.81 -18.20 -5.84
C GLN A 115 1.76 -18.67 -6.84
N GLY A 116 1.53 -19.99 -6.89
CA GLY A 116 0.44 -20.60 -7.62
C GLY A 116 0.85 -21.84 -8.41
N THR A 117 0.35 -21.94 -9.62
CA THR A 117 0.66 -23.00 -10.57
C THR A 117 0.77 -22.40 -11.97
N GLU A 118 1.29 -23.16 -12.93
CA GLU A 118 1.39 -22.73 -14.32
C GLU A 118 0.01 -22.33 -14.87
N GLY A 119 -0.07 -21.19 -15.55
CA GLY A 119 -1.30 -20.58 -16.02
C GLY A 119 -1.96 -19.62 -15.03
N ALA A 120 -1.48 -19.51 -13.79
CA ALA A 120 -2.04 -18.58 -12.81
C ALA A 120 -1.80 -17.11 -13.18
N TYR A 121 -2.66 -16.21 -12.69
CA TYR A 121 -2.47 -14.76 -12.88
C TYR A 121 -1.15 -14.25 -12.29
N SER A 122 -0.62 -14.85 -11.22
CA SER A 122 0.70 -14.51 -10.68
C SER A 122 1.82 -14.79 -11.68
N GLN A 123 1.74 -15.86 -12.46
CA GLN A 123 2.69 -16.15 -13.54
C GLN A 123 2.56 -15.10 -14.65
N ALA A 124 1.33 -14.78 -15.06
CA ALA A 124 1.10 -13.73 -16.06
C ALA A 124 1.64 -12.37 -15.61
N ALA A 125 1.50 -12.02 -14.32
CA ALA A 125 2.07 -10.81 -13.73
C ALA A 125 3.60 -10.81 -13.76
N MET A 126 4.20 -11.94 -13.41
CA MET A 126 5.64 -12.13 -13.47
C MET A 126 6.18 -12.01 -14.90
N GLU A 127 5.59 -12.70 -15.87
CA GLU A 127 6.00 -12.61 -17.27
C GLU A 127 5.80 -11.21 -17.85
N HIS A 128 4.75 -10.51 -17.43
CA HIS A 128 4.53 -9.12 -17.84
C HIS A 128 5.62 -8.18 -17.32
N TYR A 129 6.14 -8.43 -16.12
CA TYR A 129 7.15 -7.57 -15.49
C TYR A 129 8.60 -7.93 -15.86
N PHE A 130 8.92 -9.23 -15.91
CA PHE A 130 10.28 -9.75 -16.14
C PHE A 130 10.51 -10.29 -17.56
N GLY A 131 9.45 -10.50 -18.34
CA GLY A 131 9.52 -11.16 -19.65
C GLY A 131 9.27 -12.67 -19.56
N LYS A 132 8.90 -13.27 -20.70
CA LYS A 132 8.51 -14.69 -20.79
C LYS A 132 9.66 -15.67 -20.55
N ASP A 133 10.88 -15.28 -20.92
CA ASP A 133 12.07 -16.14 -20.85
C ASP A 133 12.85 -15.95 -19.54
N CYS A 134 12.25 -15.31 -18.52
CA CYS A 134 12.91 -15.12 -17.23
C CYS A 134 13.13 -16.46 -16.51
N ASN A 135 14.24 -16.59 -15.78
CA ASN A 135 14.52 -17.77 -14.97
C ASN A 135 13.55 -17.81 -13.79
N ASN A 136 12.52 -18.66 -13.85
CA ASN A 136 11.45 -18.64 -12.88
C ASN A 136 10.99 -20.03 -12.42
N TYR A 137 10.33 -20.06 -11.27
CA TYR A 137 9.66 -21.23 -10.74
C TYR A 137 8.46 -20.82 -9.87
N HIS A 138 7.63 -21.80 -9.51
CA HIS A 138 6.44 -21.58 -8.70
C HIS A 138 6.49 -22.33 -7.37
N VAL A 139 5.76 -21.78 -6.40
CA VAL A 139 5.55 -22.35 -5.07
C VAL A 139 4.05 -22.36 -4.73
N HIS A 140 3.66 -23.14 -3.72
CA HIS A 140 2.25 -23.36 -3.41
C HIS A 140 1.66 -22.26 -2.53
N THR A 141 2.44 -21.69 -1.62
CA THR A 141 1.96 -20.69 -0.65
C THR A 141 2.68 -19.36 -0.77
N PHE A 142 2.05 -18.27 -0.29
CA PHE A 142 2.71 -16.96 -0.27
C PHE A 142 3.91 -16.95 0.67
N ARG A 143 3.82 -17.70 1.78
CA ARG A 143 4.92 -17.90 2.72
C ARG A 143 6.13 -18.56 2.07
N GLU A 144 5.94 -19.64 1.32
CA GLU A 144 7.05 -20.30 0.60
C GLU A 144 7.76 -19.33 -0.37
N ALA A 145 7.02 -18.40 -0.98
CA ALA A 145 7.62 -17.37 -1.85
C ALA A 145 8.45 -16.37 -1.05
N MET A 146 8.01 -16.01 0.17
CA MET A 146 8.78 -15.14 1.07
C MET A 146 10.04 -15.84 1.59
N GLU A 147 9.92 -17.10 2.00
CA GLU A 147 11.04 -17.95 2.48
C GLU A 147 12.08 -18.15 1.38
N ALA A 148 11.65 -18.40 0.13
CA ALA A 148 12.55 -18.51 -1.02
C ALA A 148 13.42 -17.26 -1.23
N ILE A 149 12.89 -16.08 -0.94
CA ILE A 149 13.64 -14.81 -1.02
C ILE A 149 14.60 -14.67 0.16
N GLU A 150 14.14 -15.01 1.37
CA GLU A 150 14.97 -14.96 2.58
C GLU A 150 16.17 -15.91 2.51
N GLU A 151 15.97 -17.13 2.02
CA GLU A 151 17.01 -18.16 1.85
C GLU A 151 17.93 -17.92 0.63
N GLY A 152 17.59 -16.96 -0.24
CA GLY A 152 18.33 -16.68 -1.46
C GLY A 152 18.13 -17.72 -2.56
N ALA A 153 17.07 -18.52 -2.51
CA ALA A 153 16.65 -19.42 -3.58
C ALA A 153 16.07 -18.66 -4.78
N ALA A 154 15.43 -17.52 -4.53
CA ALA A 154 14.99 -16.53 -5.51
C ALA A 154 15.57 -15.15 -5.20
N ASP A 155 15.66 -14.31 -6.23
CA ASP A 155 16.11 -12.91 -6.12
C ASP A 155 14.91 -11.95 -6.04
N TYR A 156 13.80 -12.31 -6.70
CA TYR A 156 12.53 -11.59 -6.64
C TYR A 156 11.32 -12.51 -6.50
N ALA A 157 10.28 -12.02 -5.82
CA ALA A 157 8.97 -12.67 -5.79
C ALA A 157 7.87 -11.75 -6.32
N VAL A 158 6.90 -12.33 -7.04
CA VAL A 158 5.72 -11.62 -7.57
C VAL A 158 4.48 -12.07 -6.81
N LEU A 159 3.84 -11.14 -6.10
CA LEU A 159 2.75 -11.43 -5.16
C LEU A 159 1.56 -10.50 -5.37
N PRO A 160 0.31 -11.01 -5.35
CA PRO A 160 -0.89 -10.17 -5.44
C PRO A 160 -1.11 -9.44 -4.12
N ILE A 161 -1.16 -8.10 -4.11
CA ILE A 161 -1.41 -7.33 -2.88
C ILE A 161 -2.86 -6.85 -2.76
N GLU A 162 -3.53 -6.63 -3.89
CA GLU A 162 -4.87 -6.05 -3.93
C GLU A 162 -5.60 -6.38 -5.23
N ASN A 163 -6.90 -6.65 -5.13
CA ASN A 163 -7.80 -6.79 -6.27
C ASN A 163 -8.87 -5.69 -6.23
N SER A 164 -9.22 -5.11 -7.39
CA SER A 164 -10.15 -3.99 -7.47
C SER A 164 -11.59 -4.33 -7.08
N THR A 165 -11.97 -5.61 -7.06
CA THR A 165 -13.31 -6.08 -6.65
C THR A 165 -13.29 -6.73 -5.26
N ALA A 166 -12.30 -7.56 -4.96
CA ALA A 166 -12.21 -8.33 -3.71
C ALA A 166 -11.44 -7.61 -2.59
N GLY A 167 -10.75 -6.51 -2.89
CA GLY A 167 -9.97 -5.74 -1.93
C GLY A 167 -8.58 -6.31 -1.65
N ALA A 168 -8.06 -6.02 -0.45
CA ALA A 168 -6.71 -6.36 -0.02
C ALA A 168 -6.48 -7.88 0.15
N VAL A 169 -5.32 -8.36 -0.29
CA VAL A 169 -4.85 -9.72 0.02
C VAL A 169 -4.19 -9.71 1.40
N ASN A 170 -5.01 -9.86 2.44
CA ASN A 170 -4.62 -9.71 3.84
C ASN A 170 -3.34 -10.46 4.24
N GLU A 171 -3.17 -11.70 3.78
CA GLU A 171 -2.00 -12.53 4.11
C GLU A 171 -0.69 -11.89 3.65
N ILE A 172 -0.68 -11.19 2.51
CA ILE A 172 0.52 -10.50 2.01
C ILE A 172 0.92 -9.35 2.93
N TYR A 173 -0.03 -8.61 3.50
CA TYR A 173 0.27 -7.55 4.45
C TYR A 173 0.92 -8.08 5.74
N ASP A 174 0.46 -9.24 6.21
CA ASP A 174 1.03 -9.86 7.41
C ASP A 174 2.45 -10.37 7.13
N LEU A 175 2.64 -11.06 6.01
CA LEU A 175 3.94 -11.56 5.57
C LEU A 175 4.95 -10.43 5.31
N LEU A 176 4.51 -9.29 4.75
CA LEU A 176 5.36 -8.11 4.55
C LEU A 176 5.86 -7.52 5.87
N VAL A 177 5.19 -7.79 7.00
CA VAL A 177 5.66 -7.36 8.32
C VAL A 177 6.55 -8.43 8.96
N GLU A 178 6.23 -9.69 8.76
CA GLU A 178 6.99 -10.82 9.31
C GLU A 178 8.38 -10.95 8.68
N PHE A 179 8.48 -10.93 7.35
CA PHE A 179 9.73 -11.09 6.61
C PHE A 179 10.40 -9.75 6.34
N GLU A 180 11.73 -9.67 6.33
CA GLU A 180 12.50 -8.45 5.95
C GLU A 180 12.61 -8.25 4.42
N ASN A 181 11.47 -8.30 3.71
CA ASN A 181 11.40 -8.05 2.27
C ASN A 181 10.95 -6.61 1.95
N TYR A 182 11.35 -6.15 0.75
CA TYR A 182 11.12 -4.79 0.25
C TYR A 182 10.52 -4.80 -1.15
N ILE A 183 9.50 -3.97 -1.36
CA ILE A 183 8.85 -3.76 -2.66
C ILE A 183 9.74 -2.88 -3.53
N VAL A 184 10.05 -3.39 -4.72
CA VAL A 184 10.92 -2.76 -5.73
C VAL A 184 10.22 -2.55 -7.07
N GLY A 185 8.95 -2.94 -7.17
CA GLY A 185 8.15 -2.76 -8.37
C GLY A 185 6.69 -3.14 -8.15
N GLU A 186 5.85 -2.75 -9.10
CA GLU A 186 4.46 -3.21 -9.17
C GLU A 186 4.03 -3.42 -10.62
N THR A 187 2.99 -4.23 -10.80
CA THR A 187 2.30 -4.41 -12.08
C THR A 187 0.82 -4.65 -11.84
N ILE A 188 -0.03 -4.20 -12.76
CA ILE A 188 -1.48 -4.39 -12.68
C ILE A 188 -1.90 -5.30 -13.83
N ILE A 189 -2.56 -6.41 -13.52
CA ILE A 189 -3.06 -7.37 -14.50
C ILE A 189 -4.60 -7.32 -14.52
N PRO A 190 -5.22 -6.99 -15.67
CA PRO A 190 -6.65 -7.14 -15.86
C PRO A 190 -7.09 -8.59 -15.67
N ILE A 191 -8.11 -8.82 -14.84
CA ILE A 191 -8.67 -10.15 -14.59
C ILE A 191 -9.77 -10.39 -15.60
N LYS A 192 -9.40 -11.04 -16.70
CA LYS A 192 -10.27 -11.38 -17.82
C LYS A 192 -10.43 -12.88 -17.91
N ASN A 193 -11.60 -13.34 -17.53
CA ASN A 193 -12.02 -14.72 -17.65
C ASN A 193 -12.54 -14.97 -19.05
N THR A 194 -12.23 -16.17 -19.54
CA THR A 194 -12.63 -16.72 -20.82
C THR A 194 -13.30 -18.05 -20.57
N LEU A 195 -14.22 -18.45 -21.45
CA LEU A 195 -14.62 -19.85 -21.57
C LEU A 195 -13.64 -20.52 -22.54
N SER A 196 -12.91 -21.52 -22.07
CA SER A 196 -11.89 -22.21 -22.86
C SER A 196 -12.13 -23.73 -22.90
N GLY A 197 -11.96 -24.32 -24.08
CA GLY A 197 -12.15 -25.75 -24.33
C GLY A 197 -11.04 -26.33 -25.19
N LEU A 198 -11.13 -27.62 -25.53
CA LEU A 198 -10.18 -28.24 -26.43
C LEU A 198 -10.24 -27.60 -27.83
N PRO A 199 -9.13 -27.61 -28.59
CA PRO A 199 -9.14 -27.14 -29.97
C PRO A 199 -10.23 -27.80 -30.82
N GLY A 200 -11.06 -26.98 -31.47
CA GLY A 200 -12.18 -27.45 -32.30
C GLY A 200 -13.37 -28.01 -31.51
N THR A 201 -13.52 -27.64 -30.24
CA THR A 201 -14.78 -27.77 -29.49
C THR A 201 -15.78 -26.71 -29.96
N ASP A 202 -17.03 -27.10 -30.19
CA ASP A 202 -18.13 -26.16 -30.40
C ASP A 202 -18.79 -25.83 -29.05
N ILE A 203 -19.13 -24.57 -28.81
CA ILE A 203 -19.74 -24.13 -27.55
C ILE A 203 -21.08 -24.83 -27.26
N SER A 204 -21.80 -25.26 -28.30
CA SER A 204 -23.05 -26.02 -28.17
C SER A 204 -22.88 -27.44 -27.65
N GLU A 205 -21.65 -27.99 -27.66
CA GLU A 205 -21.35 -29.33 -27.15
C GLU A 205 -21.03 -29.35 -25.65
N ILE A 206 -20.91 -28.19 -25.00
CA ILE A 206 -20.53 -28.10 -23.59
C ILE A 206 -21.64 -28.61 -22.68
N GLU A 207 -21.27 -29.47 -21.73
CA GLU A 207 -22.14 -29.99 -20.67
C GLU A 207 -21.64 -29.58 -19.27
N ARG A 208 -20.31 -29.42 -19.11
CA ARG A 208 -19.69 -29.13 -17.81
C ARG A 208 -18.69 -27.99 -17.89
N VAL A 209 -18.75 -27.09 -16.90
CA VAL A 209 -17.84 -25.95 -16.78
C VAL A 209 -17.10 -26.00 -15.44
N TYR A 210 -15.77 -25.98 -15.49
CA TYR A 210 -14.90 -26.03 -14.31
C TYR A 210 -14.26 -24.66 -14.03
N SER A 211 -14.22 -24.23 -12.77
CA SER A 211 -13.40 -23.09 -12.35
C SER A 211 -13.32 -22.94 -10.83
N LYS A 212 -12.60 -21.92 -10.34
CA LYS A 212 -12.69 -21.49 -8.95
C LYS A 212 -14.06 -20.86 -8.69
N ALA A 213 -14.62 -21.05 -7.50
CA ALA A 213 -15.93 -20.51 -7.12
C ALA A 213 -16.07 -19.01 -7.44
N GLU A 214 -15.06 -18.20 -7.13
CA GLU A 214 -15.06 -16.75 -7.40
C GLU A 214 -15.08 -16.43 -8.89
N ALA A 215 -14.40 -17.23 -9.72
CA ALA A 215 -14.39 -17.02 -11.17
C ALA A 215 -15.73 -17.46 -11.82
N LEU A 216 -16.38 -18.50 -11.30
CA LEU A 216 -17.76 -18.87 -11.70
C LEU A 216 -18.74 -17.76 -11.34
N MET A 217 -18.67 -17.25 -10.11
CA MET A 217 -19.52 -16.14 -9.66
C MET A 217 -19.30 -14.86 -10.47
N GLN A 218 -18.06 -14.60 -10.90
CA GLN A 218 -17.72 -13.45 -11.75
C GLN A 218 -18.16 -13.61 -13.20
N ALA A 219 -18.59 -14.79 -13.64
CA ALA A 219 -19.09 -15.04 -14.99
C ALA A 219 -20.57 -15.45 -14.98
N SER A 220 -21.30 -15.07 -13.93
CA SER A 220 -22.60 -15.64 -13.63
C SER A 220 -23.67 -15.28 -14.66
N HIS A 221 -23.61 -14.07 -15.25
CA HIS A 221 -24.55 -13.69 -16.30
C HIS A 221 -24.35 -14.51 -17.56
N PHE A 222 -23.09 -14.64 -18.02
CA PHE A 222 -22.76 -15.45 -19.19
C PHE A 222 -23.12 -16.92 -18.98
N LEU A 223 -22.78 -17.49 -17.82
CA LEU A 223 -23.12 -18.88 -17.50
C LEU A 223 -24.64 -19.08 -17.31
N GLY A 224 -25.36 -18.04 -16.90
CA GLY A 224 -26.82 -18.05 -16.76
C GLY A 224 -27.56 -18.20 -18.10
N ASP A 225 -27.00 -17.67 -19.19
CA ASP A 225 -27.51 -17.87 -20.55
C ASP A 225 -27.37 -19.33 -21.02
N HIS A 226 -26.55 -20.11 -20.32
CA HIS A 226 -26.29 -21.53 -20.56
C HIS A 226 -26.74 -22.41 -19.38
N GLY A 227 -27.98 -22.25 -18.94
CA GLY A 227 -28.51 -22.87 -17.71
C GLY A 227 -28.47 -24.41 -17.63
N ASP A 228 -28.26 -25.10 -18.76
CA ASP A 228 -28.13 -26.57 -18.82
C ASP A 228 -26.71 -27.06 -18.45
N TRP A 229 -25.72 -26.16 -18.36
CA TRP A 229 -24.34 -26.51 -18.04
C TRP A 229 -24.14 -26.78 -16.55
N GLN A 230 -23.52 -27.91 -16.22
CA GLN A 230 -23.12 -28.22 -14.86
C GLN A 230 -21.85 -27.44 -14.48
N GLN A 231 -21.98 -26.51 -13.53
CA GLN A 231 -20.84 -25.75 -13.00
C GLN A 231 -20.16 -26.51 -11.84
N ILE A 232 -18.85 -26.70 -11.92
CA ILE A 232 -18.07 -27.50 -10.96
C ILE A 232 -16.90 -26.67 -10.42
N SER A 233 -16.90 -26.48 -9.10
CA SER A 233 -15.84 -25.75 -8.42
C SER A 233 -14.57 -26.59 -8.26
N VAL A 234 -13.41 -25.99 -8.56
CA VAL A 234 -12.07 -26.53 -8.33
C VAL A 234 -11.20 -25.51 -7.58
N ALA A 235 -10.00 -25.90 -7.14
CA ALA A 235 -9.18 -25.08 -6.25
C ALA A 235 -8.69 -23.75 -6.86
N ASN A 236 -8.39 -23.71 -8.17
CA ASN A 236 -8.04 -22.47 -8.88
C ASN A 236 -8.36 -22.55 -10.38
N THR A 237 -8.34 -21.40 -11.05
CA THR A 237 -8.71 -21.26 -12.48
C THR A 237 -7.72 -21.94 -13.43
N ALA A 238 -6.44 -21.99 -13.09
CA ALA A 238 -5.42 -22.64 -13.92
C ALA A 238 -5.54 -24.17 -13.87
N LEU A 239 -5.88 -24.74 -12.70
CA LEU A 239 -6.19 -26.16 -12.56
C LEU A 239 -7.46 -26.55 -13.32
N ALA A 240 -8.43 -25.64 -13.46
CA ALA A 240 -9.57 -25.88 -14.32
C ALA A 240 -9.14 -26.06 -15.79
N ALA A 241 -8.28 -25.18 -16.31
CA ALA A 241 -7.73 -25.30 -17.66
C ALA A 241 -6.91 -26.60 -17.84
N LYS A 242 -6.02 -26.90 -16.89
CA LYS A 242 -5.26 -28.16 -16.86
C LYS A 242 -6.17 -29.38 -16.91
N LYS A 243 -7.27 -29.36 -16.15
CA LYS A 243 -8.25 -30.46 -16.14
C LYS A 243 -8.88 -30.71 -17.50
N ILE A 244 -9.18 -29.67 -18.29
CA ILE A 244 -9.71 -29.85 -19.66
C ILE A 244 -8.72 -30.59 -20.54
N LEU A 245 -7.44 -30.22 -20.44
CA LEU A 245 -6.37 -30.90 -21.15
C LEU A 245 -6.19 -32.35 -20.67
N GLU A 246 -6.34 -32.64 -19.38
CA GLU A 246 -6.19 -33.99 -18.84
C GLU A 246 -7.38 -34.90 -19.18
N ASP A 247 -8.60 -34.38 -19.11
CA ASP A 247 -9.83 -35.14 -19.36
C ASP A 247 -10.01 -35.49 -20.85
N GLN A 248 -9.49 -34.66 -21.77
CA GLN A 248 -9.64 -34.82 -23.23
C GLN A 248 -11.10 -34.98 -23.71
N ASP A 249 -12.07 -34.44 -22.95
CA ASP A 249 -13.50 -34.48 -23.28
C ASP A 249 -13.96 -33.11 -23.81
N LYS A 250 -14.43 -33.07 -25.07
CA LYS A 250 -14.91 -31.83 -25.71
C LYS A 250 -16.13 -31.22 -25.05
N ARG A 251 -16.87 -31.99 -24.24
CA ARG A 251 -18.04 -31.51 -23.50
C ARG A 251 -17.67 -30.77 -22.22
N HIS A 252 -16.39 -30.74 -21.87
CA HIS A 252 -15.87 -29.99 -20.73
C HIS A 252 -15.24 -28.67 -21.19
N ALA A 253 -15.53 -27.60 -20.46
CA ALA A 253 -14.87 -26.30 -20.61
C ALA A 253 -14.39 -25.76 -19.26
N ALA A 254 -13.44 -24.83 -19.30
CA ALA A 254 -12.95 -24.12 -18.13
C ALA A 254 -13.27 -22.63 -18.22
N VAL A 255 -13.66 -22.04 -17.10
CA VAL A 255 -13.56 -20.58 -16.94
C VAL A 255 -12.16 -20.27 -16.41
N CYS A 256 -11.32 -19.68 -17.23
CA CYS A 256 -9.93 -19.37 -16.88
C CYS A 256 -9.43 -18.12 -17.60
N SER A 257 -8.22 -17.65 -17.27
CA SER A 257 -7.59 -16.58 -18.03
C SER A 257 -7.23 -17.05 -19.45
N ALA A 258 -7.19 -16.12 -20.40
CA ALA A 258 -6.65 -16.40 -21.74
C ALA A 258 -5.19 -16.89 -21.68
N TYR A 259 -4.45 -16.44 -20.66
CA TYR A 259 -3.10 -16.91 -20.38
C TYR A 259 -3.08 -18.40 -20.01
N ALA A 260 -3.91 -18.85 -19.06
CA ALA A 260 -4.03 -20.27 -18.72
C ALA A 260 -4.44 -21.11 -19.92
N ALA A 261 -5.40 -20.63 -20.73
CA ALA A 261 -5.81 -21.30 -21.96
C ALA A 261 -4.62 -21.50 -22.91
N SER A 262 -3.80 -20.46 -23.11
CA SER A 262 -2.59 -20.55 -23.94
C SER A 262 -1.54 -21.50 -23.38
N VAL A 263 -1.30 -21.49 -22.06
CA VAL A 263 -0.32 -22.38 -21.39
C VAL A 263 -0.70 -23.84 -21.60
N TYR A 264 -1.99 -24.17 -21.53
CA TYR A 264 -2.50 -25.54 -21.68
C TYR A 264 -2.97 -25.88 -23.11
N GLY A 265 -2.72 -25.02 -24.11
CA GLY A 265 -3.07 -25.28 -25.51
C GLY A 265 -4.58 -25.37 -25.79
N LEU A 266 -5.41 -24.72 -24.97
CA LEU A 266 -6.86 -24.65 -25.13
C LEU A 266 -7.25 -23.53 -26.11
N SER A 267 -8.42 -23.66 -26.72
CA SER A 267 -9.05 -22.61 -27.53
C SER A 267 -10.06 -21.82 -26.72
N VAL A 268 -10.00 -20.50 -26.85
CA VAL A 268 -10.99 -19.58 -26.27
C VAL A 268 -12.27 -19.68 -27.08
N LEU A 269 -13.34 -20.17 -26.45
CA LEU A 269 -14.68 -20.32 -27.03
C LEU A 269 -15.50 -19.04 -26.87
N ALA A 270 -15.32 -18.34 -25.74
CA ALA A 270 -15.90 -17.03 -25.49
C ALA A 270 -14.91 -16.19 -24.65
N ASP A 271 -14.75 -14.92 -25.02
CA ASP A 271 -13.82 -14.00 -24.39
C ASP A 271 -14.55 -12.93 -23.57
N ASN A 272 -13.88 -12.40 -22.54
CA ASN A 272 -14.38 -11.35 -21.63
C ASN A 272 -15.76 -11.68 -21.02
N ILE A 273 -15.91 -12.89 -20.47
CA ILE A 273 -17.20 -13.36 -19.90
C ILE A 273 -17.47 -12.83 -18.47
N ASN A 274 -16.65 -11.91 -17.98
CA ASN A 274 -16.82 -11.30 -16.67
C ASN A 274 -18.08 -10.42 -16.61
N ASP A 275 -18.77 -10.47 -15.48
CA ASP A 275 -19.87 -9.58 -15.14
C ASP A 275 -19.38 -8.13 -14.96
N GLU A 276 -18.23 -7.95 -14.30
CA GLU A 276 -17.55 -6.65 -14.14
C GLU A 276 -16.36 -6.53 -15.10
N LYS A 277 -16.35 -5.46 -15.90
CA LYS A 277 -15.35 -5.26 -16.97
C LYS A 277 -14.04 -4.66 -16.46
N ASN A 278 -14.07 -3.98 -15.32
CA ASN A 278 -12.93 -3.26 -14.77
C ASN A 278 -12.25 -4.00 -13.59
N ASN A 279 -12.29 -5.33 -13.59
CA ASN A 279 -11.59 -6.14 -12.59
C ASN A 279 -10.09 -6.21 -12.91
N SER A 280 -9.25 -5.86 -11.94
CA SER A 280 -7.80 -5.95 -12.04
C SER A 280 -7.18 -6.32 -10.71
N THR A 281 -6.02 -6.98 -10.77
CA THR A 281 -5.23 -7.29 -9.58
C THR A 281 -3.88 -6.58 -9.69
N ARG A 282 -3.53 -5.87 -8.61
CA ARG A 282 -2.22 -5.26 -8.42
C ARG A 282 -1.30 -6.29 -7.78
N PHE A 283 -0.16 -6.49 -8.42
CA PHE A 283 0.93 -7.34 -7.96
C PHE A 283 2.12 -6.48 -7.58
N ILE A 284 2.81 -6.88 -6.53
CA ILE A 284 4.07 -6.29 -6.09
C ILE A 284 5.23 -7.22 -6.45
N VAL A 285 6.38 -6.61 -6.72
CA VAL A 285 7.65 -7.29 -6.89
C VAL A 285 8.49 -7.00 -5.66
N ILE A 286 8.94 -8.04 -4.96
CA ILE A 286 9.70 -7.91 -3.72
C ILE A 286 11.08 -8.55 -3.80
N THR A 287 12.01 -8.10 -2.97
CA THR A 287 13.36 -8.66 -2.78
C THR A 287 13.78 -8.55 -1.31
N ASN A 288 14.81 -9.28 -0.88
CA ASN A 288 15.42 -9.12 0.46
C ASN A 288 16.44 -7.97 0.53
N GLN A 289 16.73 -7.30 -0.59
CA GLN A 289 17.67 -6.19 -0.65
C GLN A 289 16.99 -4.86 -0.33
N LYS A 290 17.62 -4.05 0.52
CA LYS A 290 17.19 -2.66 0.82
C LYS A 290 17.60 -1.73 -0.32
N VAL A 291 16.95 -1.87 -1.47
CA VAL A 291 17.19 -1.05 -2.66
C VAL A 291 15.93 -0.32 -3.08
N PHE A 292 16.09 0.76 -3.85
CA PHE A 292 15.00 1.47 -4.52
C PHE A 292 15.48 2.03 -5.85
N LEU A 293 14.58 2.13 -6.83
CA LEU A 293 14.89 2.76 -8.10
C LEU A 293 15.00 4.28 -7.92
N LYS A 294 16.00 4.92 -8.54
CA LYS A 294 16.19 6.37 -8.41
C LYS A 294 15.04 7.20 -9.00
N ASP A 295 14.30 6.65 -9.95
CA ASP A 295 13.10 7.24 -10.55
C ASP A 295 11.79 6.72 -9.92
N ALA A 296 11.88 5.94 -8.84
CA ALA A 296 10.72 5.46 -8.10
C ALA A 296 9.83 6.62 -7.65
N THR A 297 8.52 6.41 -7.75
CA THR A 297 7.51 7.47 -7.52
C THR A 297 6.54 7.12 -6.41
N LYS A 298 6.59 5.89 -5.89
CA LYS A 298 5.68 5.41 -4.85
C LYS A 298 6.47 4.84 -3.68
N ILE A 299 6.03 5.14 -2.47
CA ILE A 299 6.58 4.59 -1.24
C ILE A 299 5.47 3.89 -0.49
N SER A 300 5.75 2.67 -0.04
CA SER A 300 4.89 1.93 0.87
C SER A 300 5.51 1.89 2.26
N ILE A 301 4.72 2.19 3.29
CA ILE A 301 5.14 2.10 4.69
C ILE A 301 4.11 1.32 5.52
N CYS A 302 4.60 0.75 6.60
CA CYS A 302 3.81 0.12 7.65
C CYS A 302 4.12 0.81 8.97
N LEU A 303 3.10 1.16 9.74
CA LEU A 303 3.27 1.88 11.00
C LEU A 303 2.27 1.46 12.07
N GLU A 304 2.70 1.60 13.32
CA GLU A 304 1.91 1.31 14.51
C GLU A 304 1.76 2.58 15.34
N LEU A 305 0.52 2.89 15.73
CA LEU A 305 0.20 4.10 16.46
C LEU A 305 -0.20 3.80 17.91
N PRO A 306 0.03 4.74 18.85
CA PRO A 306 -0.69 4.75 20.11
C PRO A 306 -2.20 4.77 19.88
N HIS A 307 -2.96 4.01 20.66
CA HIS A 307 -4.42 4.03 20.60
C HIS A 307 -4.99 5.18 21.45
N GLU A 308 -4.68 6.41 21.03
CA GLU A 308 -5.05 7.65 21.71
C GLU A 308 -5.76 8.59 20.72
N SER A 309 -6.57 9.52 21.24
CA SER A 309 -7.26 10.53 20.41
C SER A 309 -6.27 11.24 19.47
N SER A 310 -6.71 11.54 18.25
CA SER A 310 -5.94 12.28 17.25
C SER A 310 -4.67 11.60 16.72
N SER A 311 -4.31 10.39 17.15
CA SER A 311 -3.07 9.72 16.73
C SER A 311 -2.95 9.55 15.22
N LEU A 312 -4.03 9.08 14.55
CA LEU A 312 -4.05 8.96 13.09
C LEU A 312 -4.05 10.33 12.41
N TYR A 313 -4.75 11.33 12.96
CA TYR A 313 -4.73 12.68 12.42
C TYR A 313 -3.32 13.29 12.43
N HIS A 314 -2.60 13.19 13.56
CA HIS A 314 -1.23 13.70 13.67
C HIS A 314 -0.29 13.02 12.68
N LEU A 315 -0.47 11.71 12.48
CA LEU A 315 0.24 10.98 11.44
C LEU A 315 -0.02 11.54 10.04
N LEU A 316 -1.29 11.65 9.65
CA LEU A 316 -1.69 12.16 8.33
C LEU A 316 -1.20 13.60 8.09
N SER A 317 -1.09 14.38 9.17
CA SER A 317 -0.59 15.75 9.11
C SER A 317 0.86 15.85 8.63
N HIS A 318 1.69 14.79 8.78
CA HIS A 318 3.07 14.78 8.24
C HIS A 318 3.08 14.74 6.72
N PHE A 319 2.14 14.04 6.08
CA PHE A 319 2.00 14.04 4.63
C PHE A 319 1.50 15.40 4.13
N ALA A 320 0.42 15.90 4.74
CA ALA A 320 -0.18 17.17 4.36
C ALA A 320 0.78 18.37 4.48
N TYR A 321 1.62 18.41 5.52
CA TYR A 321 2.58 19.50 5.71
C TYR A 321 3.75 19.45 4.71
N ASN A 322 4.08 18.28 4.19
CA ASN A 322 5.16 18.09 3.23
C ASN A 322 4.66 17.97 1.79
N ASP A 323 3.38 18.31 1.54
CA ASP A 323 2.72 18.24 0.23
C ASP A 323 2.82 16.85 -0.44
N LEU A 324 2.77 15.78 0.38
CA LEU A 324 2.86 14.40 -0.10
C LEU A 324 1.46 13.82 -0.32
N ASN A 325 1.19 13.37 -1.55
CA ASN A 325 -0.09 12.76 -1.91
C ASN A 325 -0.16 11.30 -1.44
N MET A 326 -1.17 10.95 -0.64
CA MET A 326 -1.44 9.57 -0.24
C MET A 326 -2.35 8.90 -1.27
N THR A 327 -1.97 7.70 -1.70
CA THR A 327 -2.73 6.90 -2.69
C THR A 327 -3.45 5.72 -2.05
N LYS A 328 -3.05 5.29 -0.86
CA LYS A 328 -3.69 4.20 -0.12
C LYS A 328 -3.52 4.37 1.39
N ILE A 329 -4.56 4.00 2.14
CA ILE A 329 -4.46 3.72 3.57
C ILE A 329 -5.30 2.48 3.90
N GLU A 330 -4.68 1.50 4.53
CA GLU A 330 -5.32 0.25 4.96
C GLU A 330 -5.02 0.01 6.44
N SER A 331 -6.02 -0.45 7.21
CA SER A 331 -5.86 -0.75 8.64
C SER A 331 -5.98 -2.24 8.89
N ARG A 332 -5.02 -2.81 9.63
CA ARG A 332 -5.00 -4.24 9.98
C ARG A 332 -4.94 -4.41 11.50
N PRO A 333 -5.85 -5.18 12.12
CA PRO A 333 -5.75 -5.53 13.53
C PRO A 333 -4.42 -6.22 13.83
N MET A 334 -3.81 -5.90 14.97
CA MET A 334 -2.58 -6.55 15.41
C MET A 334 -2.89 -7.88 16.11
N GLU A 335 -2.23 -8.95 15.67
CA GLU A 335 -2.34 -10.25 16.33
C GLU A 335 -1.86 -10.16 17.79
N GLY A 336 -2.60 -10.79 18.70
CA GLY A 336 -2.28 -10.80 20.14
C GLY A 336 -2.56 -9.49 20.89
N LYS A 337 -3.04 -8.43 20.23
CA LYS A 337 -3.39 -7.16 20.86
C LYS A 337 -4.81 -6.71 20.50
N SER A 338 -5.71 -6.79 21.47
CA SER A 338 -7.10 -6.37 21.29
C SER A 338 -7.18 -4.88 20.96
N TRP A 339 -7.81 -4.55 19.83
CA TRP A 339 -8.13 -3.17 19.40
C TRP A 339 -6.91 -2.28 19.08
N GLU A 340 -5.71 -2.86 18.94
CA GLU A 340 -4.57 -2.17 18.34
C GLU A 340 -4.51 -2.48 16.84
N TYR A 341 -4.14 -1.47 16.05
CA TYR A 341 -4.11 -1.55 14.58
C TYR A 341 -2.76 -1.09 14.05
N ARG A 342 -2.35 -1.72 12.96
CA ARG A 342 -1.26 -1.31 12.09
C ARG A 342 -1.84 -0.68 10.84
N PHE A 343 -1.20 0.37 10.35
CA PHE A 343 -1.60 1.06 9.14
C PHE A 343 -0.58 0.82 8.04
N PHE A 344 -1.07 0.49 6.85
CA PHE A 344 -0.30 0.40 5.63
C PHE A 344 -0.66 1.57 4.75
N ILE A 345 0.34 2.32 4.32
CA ILE A 345 0.15 3.56 3.57
C ILE A 345 1.01 3.53 2.32
N ASP A 346 0.39 3.82 1.18
CA ASP A 346 1.10 4.16 -0.05
C ASP A 346 0.98 5.67 -0.29
N PHE A 347 2.09 6.31 -0.65
CA PHE A 347 2.12 7.72 -1.00
C PHE A 347 3.13 7.99 -2.11
N GLU A 348 2.94 9.09 -2.81
CA GLU A 348 3.80 9.54 -3.90
C GLU A 348 5.08 10.18 -3.34
N GLY A 349 6.23 9.82 -3.91
CA GLY A 349 7.53 10.40 -3.60
C GLY A 349 8.69 9.42 -3.77
N ASN A 350 9.91 9.93 -3.58
CA ASN A 350 11.14 9.17 -3.60
C ASN A 350 11.92 9.30 -2.28
N LEU A 351 12.56 8.23 -1.82
CA LEU A 351 13.36 8.25 -0.57
C LEU A 351 14.55 9.22 -0.64
N ALA A 352 14.95 9.66 -1.83
CA ALA A 352 15.95 10.70 -2.02
C ALA A 352 15.40 12.11 -1.69
N ASP A 353 14.10 12.33 -1.75
CA ASP A 353 13.47 13.66 -1.66
C ASP A 353 13.53 14.24 -0.24
N PRO A 354 13.85 15.54 -0.09
CA PRO A 354 13.87 16.19 1.22
C PRO A 354 12.52 16.14 1.95
N ALA A 355 11.41 16.36 1.23
CA ALA A 355 10.06 16.34 1.80
C ALA A 355 9.70 14.96 2.37
N VAL A 356 10.03 13.89 1.64
CA VAL A 356 9.85 12.49 2.06
C VAL A 356 10.71 12.19 3.29
N LYS A 357 11.99 12.55 3.28
CA LYS A 357 12.90 12.35 4.43
C LYS A 357 12.37 13.05 5.68
N ASN A 358 11.85 14.26 5.53
CA ASN A 358 11.26 15.02 6.63
C ASN A 358 10.00 14.33 7.17
N ALA A 359 9.08 13.90 6.30
CA ALA A 359 7.88 13.17 6.69
C ALA A 359 8.23 11.87 7.41
N ILE A 360 9.12 11.04 6.85
CA ILE A 360 9.58 9.77 7.45
C ILE A 360 10.21 10.01 8.84
N ARG A 361 10.96 11.10 9.02
CA ARG A 361 11.50 11.46 10.34
C ARG A 361 10.38 11.70 11.35
N GLY A 362 9.42 12.57 11.02
CA GLY A 362 8.31 12.89 11.91
C GLY A 362 7.48 11.65 12.25
N LEU A 363 7.21 10.82 11.26
CA LEU A 363 6.52 9.54 11.44
C LEU A 363 7.28 8.61 12.39
N ARG A 364 8.61 8.51 12.27
CA ARG A 364 9.44 7.64 13.12
C ARG A 364 9.48 8.10 14.58
N GLU A 365 9.49 9.41 14.83
CA GLU A 365 9.51 9.97 16.20
C GLU A 365 8.15 9.87 16.90
N GLU A 366 7.06 9.88 16.13
CA GLU A 366 5.69 9.95 16.66
C GLU A 366 4.96 8.61 16.67
N SER A 367 5.37 7.63 15.84
CA SER A 367 4.85 6.26 15.84
C SER A 367 5.51 5.38 16.91
N ARG A 368 4.85 4.25 17.25
CA ARG A 368 5.47 3.19 18.07
C ARG A 368 6.48 2.39 17.24
N ASN A 369 6.15 2.18 15.98
CA ASN A 369 6.96 1.46 15.02
C ASN A 369 6.70 2.04 13.61
N LEU A 370 7.75 2.15 12.81
CA LEU A 370 7.69 2.54 11.40
C LEU A 370 8.64 1.64 10.61
N ARG A 371 8.08 0.96 9.62
CA ARG A 371 8.81 0.18 8.64
C ARG A 371 8.54 0.74 7.24
N ILE A 372 9.61 0.97 6.50
CA ILE A 372 9.52 1.23 5.06
C ILE A 372 9.43 -0.12 4.37
N LEU A 373 8.35 -0.33 3.62
CA LEU A 373 8.10 -1.56 2.88
C LEU A 373 8.69 -1.50 1.48
N GLY A 374 8.95 -0.33 0.92
CA GLY A 374 9.62 -0.19 -0.38
C GLY A 374 9.49 1.21 -0.97
N ASN A 375 10.30 1.50 -1.99
CA ASN A 375 10.15 2.65 -2.86
C ASN A 375 10.39 2.20 -4.30
N TYR A 376 9.36 2.35 -5.13
CA TYR A 376 9.27 1.74 -6.45
C TYR A 376 8.47 2.56 -7.45
#